data_AF-A0A9E3AVP2-F1
#
_entry.id   AF-A0A9E3AVP2-F1
#
_cell.length_a   1.000
_cell.length_b   1.000
_cell.length_c   1.000
_cell.angle_alpha   90.00
_cell.angle_beta   90.00
_cell.angle_gamma   90.00
#
_symmetry.space_group_name_H-M   'P 1'
#
loop_
_entity.id
_entity.type
_entity.pdbx_description
1 polymer ?
#
loop_
_entity_poly.entity_id
_entity_poly.type
_entity_poly.pdbx_seq_one_letter_code
_entity_poly.pdbx_strand_id
1 'polypeptide(L)'
;MKRWRAKLGVLLNIEPKFFAADVDLASCMVIAGQRRKLPVADFVNAIMRAIWAEDQDVSDPDVLITIAERHGIDGAGLLEAAGADVVRAEYRDNTARALAAGVFGSPFYAFAGELFWGQDRLGMLEEAIVRSGAGDLGRSSDAGSASGVVNKRGNWRRNDND
;
A
#
# COMPACT_ATOMS: atom_id res chain seq x y z
N MET A 1 -2.05 -9.31 16.67
CA MET A 1 -2.86 -8.10 16.45
C MET A 1 -2.85 -7.12 17.65
N LYS A 2 -3.28 -7.48 18.88
CA LYS A 2 -3.36 -6.54 20.04
C LYS A 2 -2.07 -5.75 20.31
N ARG A 3 -0.91 -6.44 20.33
CA ARG A 3 0.41 -5.80 20.54
C ARG A 3 0.77 -4.81 19.43
N TRP A 4 0.51 -5.16 18.18
CA TRP A 4 0.79 -4.30 17.02
C TRP A 4 -0.12 -3.07 16.98
N ARG A 5 -1.41 -3.23 17.26
CA ARG A 5 -2.36 -2.11 17.42
C ARG A 5 -1.84 -1.09 18.42
N ALA A 6 -1.47 -1.55 19.62
CA ALA A 6 -0.95 -0.68 20.68
C ALA A 6 0.38 -0.02 20.28
N LYS A 7 1.31 -0.79 19.68
CA LYS A 7 2.62 -0.27 19.25
C LYS A 7 2.52 0.80 18.17
N LEU A 8 1.62 0.64 17.21
CA LEU A 8 1.49 1.52 16.04
C LEU A 8 0.45 2.63 16.24
N GLY A 9 -0.36 2.57 17.31
CA GLY A 9 -1.42 3.56 17.56
C GLY A 9 -2.54 3.53 16.50
N VAL A 10 -2.69 2.44 15.76
CA VAL A 10 -3.68 2.32 14.67
C VAL A 10 -5.03 1.85 15.18
N LEU A 11 -6.11 2.30 14.53
CA LEU A 11 -7.43 1.73 14.74
C LEU A 11 -7.49 0.35 14.07
N LEU A 12 -7.68 -0.70 14.88
CA LEU A 12 -7.72 -2.09 14.42
C LEU A 12 -8.73 -2.87 15.25
N ASN A 13 -9.81 -3.33 14.62
CA ASN A 13 -10.64 -4.40 15.13
C ASN A 13 -9.81 -5.70 15.13
N ILE A 14 -9.69 -6.32 16.30
CA ILE A 14 -8.88 -7.52 16.51
C ILE A 14 -9.65 -8.79 16.09
N GLU A 15 -10.98 -8.70 16.05
CA GLU A 15 -11.89 -9.77 15.73
C GLU A 15 -12.93 -9.22 14.72
N PRO A 16 -12.50 -8.90 13.48
CA PRO A 16 -13.41 -8.35 12.49
C PRO A 16 -14.43 -9.40 12.06
N LYS A 17 -15.70 -9.01 11.97
CA LYS A 17 -16.81 -9.95 11.70
C LYS A 17 -16.67 -10.65 10.35
N PHE A 18 -16.20 -9.92 9.33
CA PHE A 18 -16.09 -10.37 7.95
C PHE A 18 -14.67 -10.78 7.57
N PHE A 19 -13.79 -10.98 8.56
CA PHE A 19 -12.47 -11.53 8.29
C PHE A 19 -12.59 -13.01 7.89
N ALA A 20 -11.95 -13.38 6.76
CA ALA A 20 -12.15 -14.61 5.98
C ALA A 20 -13.29 -14.59 4.93
N ALA A 21 -13.84 -13.42 4.60
CA ALA A 21 -14.69 -13.25 3.42
C ALA A 21 -13.91 -13.48 2.10
N ASP A 22 -14.63 -13.79 1.03
CA ASP A 22 -14.08 -13.86 -0.33
C ASP A 22 -13.60 -12.47 -0.77
N VAL A 23 -12.33 -12.37 -1.16
CA VAL A 23 -11.66 -11.12 -1.57
C VAL A 23 -11.30 -11.12 -3.06
N ASP A 24 -11.71 -12.14 -3.83
CA ASP A 24 -11.40 -12.27 -5.24
C ASP A 24 -11.97 -11.09 -6.03
N LEU A 25 -13.22 -10.70 -5.73
CA LEU A 25 -13.88 -9.56 -6.38
C LEU A 25 -13.15 -8.25 -6.10
N ALA A 26 -12.83 -7.98 -4.82
CA ALA A 26 -12.07 -6.80 -4.41
C ALA A 26 -10.70 -6.75 -5.12
N SER A 27 -10.00 -7.90 -5.19
CA SER A 27 -8.72 -8.03 -5.89
C SER A 27 -8.86 -7.75 -7.39
N CYS A 28 -9.91 -8.27 -8.04
CA CYS A 28 -10.19 -8.02 -9.44
C CYS A 28 -10.54 -6.54 -9.71
N MET A 29 -11.27 -5.87 -8.82
CA MET A 29 -11.54 -4.43 -8.94
C MET A 29 -10.26 -3.60 -8.84
N VAL A 30 -9.33 -3.97 -7.96
CA VAL A 30 -8.01 -3.32 -7.88
C VAL A 30 -7.23 -3.51 -9.18
N ILE A 31 -7.18 -4.73 -9.73
CA ILE A 31 -6.52 -5.01 -11.02
C ILE A 31 -7.18 -4.20 -12.15
N ALA A 32 -8.51 -4.18 -12.22
CA ALA A 32 -9.24 -3.38 -13.21
C ALA A 32 -8.87 -1.89 -13.12
N GLY A 33 -8.73 -1.37 -11.90
CA GLY A 33 -8.32 0.01 -11.66
C GLY A 33 -6.88 0.28 -12.10
N GLN A 34 -5.96 -0.64 -11.81
CA GLN A 34 -4.56 -0.58 -12.28
C GLN A 34 -4.48 -0.57 -13.80
N ARG A 35 -5.23 -1.45 -14.49
CA ARG A 35 -5.28 -1.49 -15.96
C ARG A 35 -5.82 -0.20 -16.57
N ARG A 36 -6.74 0.47 -15.88
CA ARG A 36 -7.28 1.79 -16.24
C ARG A 36 -6.39 2.96 -15.80
N LYS A 37 -5.22 2.67 -15.18
CA LYS A 37 -4.28 3.68 -14.66
C LYS A 37 -4.91 4.62 -13.62
N LEU A 38 -5.85 4.11 -12.84
CA LEU A 38 -6.49 4.85 -11.75
C LEU A 38 -5.58 4.85 -10.51
N PRO A 39 -5.71 5.87 -9.63
CA PRO A 39 -4.96 5.94 -8.37
C PRO A 39 -5.55 4.97 -7.32
N VAL A 40 -5.29 3.68 -7.48
CA VAL A 40 -5.90 2.62 -6.65
C VAL A 40 -5.33 2.50 -5.23
N ALA A 41 -4.25 3.21 -4.89
CA ALA A 41 -3.59 3.06 -3.59
C ALA A 41 -4.53 3.40 -2.42
N ASP A 42 -5.24 4.52 -2.53
CA ASP A 42 -6.20 4.94 -1.50
C ASP A 42 -7.43 4.02 -1.47
N PHE A 43 -7.85 3.51 -2.63
CA PHE A 43 -8.92 2.51 -2.73
C PHE A 43 -8.55 1.20 -2.00
N VAL A 44 -7.33 0.69 -2.20
CA VAL A 44 -6.82 -0.51 -1.49
C VAL A 44 -6.77 -0.26 0.02
N ASN A 45 -6.27 0.89 0.45
CA ASN A 45 -6.22 1.25 1.87
C ASN A 45 -7.63 1.33 2.48
N ALA A 46 -8.60 1.84 1.73
CA ALA A 46 -9.98 1.94 2.16
C ALA A 46 -10.65 0.56 2.27
N ILE A 47 -10.42 -0.36 1.34
CA ILE A 47 -10.87 -1.77 1.45
C ILE A 47 -10.29 -2.41 2.73
N MET A 48 -8.99 -2.23 2.99
CA MET A 48 -8.36 -2.79 4.19
C MET A 48 -8.96 -2.20 5.47
N ARG A 49 -9.20 -0.88 5.49
CA ARG A 49 -9.88 -0.20 6.60
C ARG A 49 -11.32 -0.70 6.79
N ALA A 50 -12.06 -0.91 5.70
CA ALA A 50 -13.43 -1.40 5.73
C ALA A 50 -13.53 -2.73 6.50
N ILE A 51 -12.61 -3.67 6.22
CA ILE A 51 -12.52 -4.95 6.95
C ILE A 51 -12.04 -4.72 8.38
N TRP A 52 -10.86 -4.11 8.53
CA TRP A 52 -10.07 -4.19 9.75
C TRP A 52 -10.39 -3.14 10.79
N ALA A 53 -11.18 -2.11 10.46
CA ALA A 53 -11.52 -1.04 11.38
C ALA A 53 -13.02 -0.73 11.41
N GLU A 54 -13.77 -1.06 10.36
CA GLU A 54 -15.16 -0.62 10.18
C GLU A 54 -16.18 -1.77 10.10
N ASP A 55 -15.74 -3.02 10.20
CA ASP A 55 -16.58 -4.22 10.14
C ASP A 55 -17.53 -4.26 8.92
N GLN A 56 -17.02 -3.88 7.75
CA GLN A 56 -17.76 -3.99 6.49
C GLN A 56 -17.41 -5.27 5.75
N ASP A 57 -18.41 -5.81 5.04
CA ASP A 57 -18.26 -6.99 4.19
C ASP A 57 -17.77 -6.59 2.80
N VAL A 58 -16.51 -6.88 2.49
CA VAL A 58 -15.92 -6.55 1.18
C VAL A 58 -16.18 -7.62 0.12
N SER A 59 -16.91 -8.70 0.46
CA SER A 59 -17.46 -9.62 -0.53
C SER A 59 -18.75 -9.09 -1.15
N ASP A 60 -19.37 -8.09 -0.52
CA ASP A 60 -20.54 -7.37 -1.04
C ASP A 60 -20.12 -6.37 -2.14
N PRO A 61 -20.60 -6.54 -3.39
CA PRO A 61 -20.31 -5.60 -4.48
C PRO A 61 -20.71 -4.15 -4.17
N ASP A 62 -21.81 -3.93 -3.44
CA ASP A 62 -22.32 -2.59 -3.16
C ASP A 62 -21.41 -1.83 -2.18
N VAL A 63 -20.78 -2.55 -1.24
CA VAL A 63 -19.74 -2.02 -0.36
C VAL A 63 -18.53 -1.58 -1.20
N LEU A 64 -18.07 -2.41 -2.12
CA LEU A 64 -16.91 -2.09 -2.96
C LEU A 64 -17.17 -0.91 -3.90
N ILE A 65 -18.37 -0.84 -4.50
CA ILE A 65 -18.80 0.32 -5.30
C ILE A 65 -18.75 1.59 -4.45
N THR A 66 -19.37 1.55 -3.26
CA THR A 66 -19.43 2.71 -2.35
C THR A 66 -18.03 3.18 -1.95
N ILE A 67 -17.11 2.26 -1.67
CA ILE A 67 -15.71 2.59 -1.36
C ILE A 67 -15.05 3.25 -2.57
N ALA A 68 -15.18 2.69 -3.77
CA ALA A 68 -14.58 3.25 -4.98
C ALA A 68 -15.09 4.68 -5.25
N GLU A 69 -16.40 4.92 -5.14
CA GLU A 69 -17.02 6.22 -5.38
C GLU A 69 -16.54 7.30 -4.41
N ARG A 70 -16.36 6.96 -3.12
CA ARG A 70 -15.78 7.88 -2.12
C ARG A 70 -14.36 8.32 -2.46
N HIS A 71 -13.64 7.54 -3.24
CA HIS A 71 -12.30 7.84 -3.74
C HIS A 71 -12.30 8.40 -5.16
N GLY A 72 -13.46 8.85 -5.67
CA GLY A 72 -13.58 9.49 -6.98
C GLY A 72 -13.42 8.52 -8.17
N ILE A 73 -13.61 7.23 -7.93
CA ILE A 73 -13.56 6.19 -8.97
C ILE A 73 -14.98 5.77 -9.30
N ASP A 74 -15.30 5.62 -10.59
CA ASP A 74 -16.55 5.02 -11.06
C ASP A 74 -16.65 3.56 -10.58
N GLY A 75 -17.34 3.35 -9.46
CA GLY A 75 -17.42 2.06 -8.78
C GLY A 75 -18.17 1.02 -9.60
N ALA A 76 -19.30 1.39 -10.20
CA ALA A 76 -20.10 0.48 -11.03
C ALA A 76 -19.32 0.06 -12.29
N GLY A 77 -18.71 1.02 -12.99
CA GLY A 77 -17.88 0.70 -14.16
C GLY A 77 -16.61 -0.08 -13.79
N LEU A 78 -16.09 0.07 -12.57
CA LEU A 78 -14.95 -0.70 -12.06
C LEU A 78 -15.36 -2.14 -11.72
N LEU A 79 -16.52 -2.32 -11.11
CA LEU A 79 -17.11 -3.63 -10.82
C LEU A 79 -17.36 -4.42 -12.11
N GLU A 80 -17.93 -3.77 -13.13
CA GLU A 80 -18.13 -4.39 -14.45
C GLU A 80 -16.79 -4.84 -15.05
N ALA A 81 -15.77 -3.98 -15.01
CA ALA A 81 -14.45 -4.32 -15.52
C ALA A 81 -13.74 -5.43 -14.75
N ALA A 82 -14.00 -5.57 -13.44
CA ALA A 82 -13.51 -6.69 -12.65
C ALA A 82 -13.99 -8.04 -13.21
N GLY A 83 -15.16 -8.05 -13.86
CA GLY A 83 -15.73 -9.19 -14.57
C GLY A 83 -15.15 -9.44 -15.96
N ALA A 84 -14.17 -8.68 -16.44
CA ALA A 84 -13.56 -8.93 -17.75
C ALA A 84 -12.60 -10.14 -17.70
N ASP A 85 -12.58 -10.95 -18.75
CA ASP A 85 -11.69 -12.12 -18.83
C ASP A 85 -10.21 -11.78 -18.64
N VAL A 86 -9.79 -10.64 -19.19
CA VAL A 86 -8.41 -10.16 -19.06
C VAL A 86 -8.04 -9.83 -17.60
N VAL A 87 -8.98 -9.33 -16.81
CA VAL A 87 -8.77 -9.03 -15.38
C VAL A 87 -8.70 -10.31 -14.57
N ARG A 88 -9.63 -11.25 -14.81
CA ARG A 88 -9.61 -12.56 -14.15
C ARG A 88 -8.37 -13.39 -14.51
N ALA A 89 -7.90 -13.28 -15.76
CA ALA A 89 -6.65 -13.91 -16.19
C ALA A 89 -5.46 -13.32 -15.44
N GLU A 90 -5.36 -11.99 -15.37
CA GLU A 90 -4.30 -11.31 -14.62
C GLU A 90 -4.33 -11.66 -13.13
N TYR A 91 -5.51 -11.79 -12.51
CA TYR A 91 -5.63 -12.27 -11.14
C TYR A 91 -5.02 -13.67 -10.94
N ARG A 92 -5.35 -14.62 -11.82
CA ARG A 92 -4.78 -15.97 -11.79
C ARG A 92 -3.28 -15.97 -12.04
N ASP A 93 -2.82 -15.17 -13.01
CA ASP A 93 -1.41 -15.07 -13.36
C ASP A 93 -0.59 -14.45 -12.23
N ASN A 94 -1.12 -13.44 -11.54
CA ASN A 94 -0.49 -12.86 -10.35
C ASN A 94 -0.32 -13.92 -9.25
N THR A 95 -1.36 -14.71 -8.99
CA THR A 95 -1.32 -15.81 -8.03
C THR A 95 -0.32 -16.89 -8.44
N ALA A 96 -0.33 -17.31 -9.71
CA ALA A 96 0.60 -18.31 -10.22
C ALA A 96 2.07 -17.84 -10.14
N ARG A 97 2.34 -16.57 -10.47
CA ARG A 97 3.68 -15.97 -10.33
C ARG A 97 4.13 -15.93 -8.87
N ALA A 98 3.24 -15.57 -7.94
CA ALA A 98 3.55 -15.57 -6.51
C ALA A 98 3.91 -16.98 -6.03
N LEU A 99 3.10 -17.99 -6.38
CA LEU A 99 3.36 -19.38 -6.04
C LEU A 99 4.67 -19.90 -6.64
N ALA A 100 4.94 -19.62 -7.92
CA ALA A 100 6.17 -19.99 -8.59
C ALA A 100 7.41 -19.33 -7.95
N ALA A 101 7.26 -18.14 -7.39
CA ALA A 101 8.29 -17.45 -6.63
C ALA A 101 8.42 -17.96 -5.18
N GLY A 102 7.66 -18.96 -4.76
CA GLY A 102 7.71 -19.52 -3.40
C GLY A 102 7.00 -18.66 -2.34
N VAL A 103 6.11 -17.75 -2.74
CA VAL A 103 5.29 -16.96 -1.82
C VAL A 103 4.26 -17.86 -1.15
N PHE A 104 4.12 -17.73 0.17
CA PHE A 104 3.07 -18.35 0.97
C PHE A 104 2.60 -17.39 2.06
N GLY A 105 1.30 -17.38 2.34
CA GLY A 105 0.71 -16.45 3.30
C GLY A 105 0.82 -14.97 2.87
N SER A 106 0.57 -14.06 3.82
CA SER A 106 0.54 -12.61 3.59
C SER A 106 0.78 -11.85 4.90
N PRO A 107 1.41 -10.65 4.90
CA PRO A 107 2.03 -9.98 3.75
C PRO A 107 3.38 -10.59 3.38
N PHE A 108 3.78 -10.40 2.13
CA PHE A 108 5.01 -10.93 1.56
C PHE A 108 5.65 -9.88 0.65
N TYR A 109 6.97 -9.72 0.71
CA TYR A 109 7.73 -8.77 -0.10
C TYR A 109 8.85 -9.50 -0.83
N ALA A 110 9.14 -9.07 -2.07
CA ALA A 110 10.23 -9.59 -2.87
C ALA A 110 11.11 -8.43 -3.33
N PHE A 111 12.42 -8.53 -3.15
CA PHE A 111 13.38 -7.50 -3.55
C PHE A 111 14.70 -8.15 -4.00
N ALA A 112 15.15 -7.83 -5.21
CA ALA A 112 16.40 -8.34 -5.78
C ALA A 112 16.58 -9.87 -5.71
N GLY A 113 15.49 -10.64 -5.82
CA GLY A 113 15.50 -12.10 -5.71
C GLY A 113 15.42 -12.65 -4.28
N GLU A 114 15.47 -11.78 -3.27
CA GLU A 114 15.25 -12.12 -1.87
C GLU A 114 13.77 -11.98 -1.49
N LEU A 115 13.33 -12.82 -0.54
CA LEU A 115 11.95 -12.99 -0.10
C LEU A 115 11.82 -12.64 1.39
N PHE A 116 10.85 -11.80 1.74
CA PHE A 116 10.60 -11.34 3.11
C PHE A 116 9.13 -11.59 3.47
N TRP A 117 8.89 -12.54 4.38
CA TRP A 117 7.54 -12.89 4.84
C TRP A 117 7.20 -12.23 6.17
N GLY A 118 6.10 -11.49 6.21
CA GLY A 118 5.60 -10.85 7.42
C GLY A 118 6.00 -9.38 7.58
N GLN A 119 5.10 -8.60 8.17
CA GLN A 119 5.31 -7.16 8.43
C GLN A 119 6.48 -6.87 9.38
N ASP A 120 6.87 -7.84 10.21
CA ASP A 120 8.01 -7.74 11.14
C ASP A 120 9.37 -7.88 10.44
N ARG A 121 9.39 -8.09 9.11
CA ARG A 121 10.59 -8.13 8.28
C ARG A 121 10.84 -6.85 7.48
N LEU A 122 10.00 -5.83 7.63
CA LEU A 122 10.17 -4.56 6.92
C LEU A 122 11.52 -3.88 7.19
N GLY A 123 12.07 -4.00 8.41
CA GLY A 123 13.42 -3.49 8.70
C GLY A 123 14.53 -4.20 7.92
N MET A 124 14.43 -5.53 7.77
CA MET A 124 15.40 -6.30 6.96
C MET A 124 15.28 -5.98 5.47
N LEU A 125 14.04 -5.77 5.00
CA LEU A 125 13.77 -5.31 3.64
C LEU A 125 14.37 -3.92 3.40
N GLU A 126 14.18 -2.97 4.32
CA GLU A 126 14.77 -1.63 4.25
C GLU A 126 16.30 -1.70 4.17
N GLU A 127 16.94 -2.50 5.02
CA GLU A 127 18.38 -2.72 4.97
C GLU A 127 18.82 -3.29 3.61
N ALA A 128 18.07 -4.24 3.04
CA ALA A 128 18.38 -4.80 1.72
C ALA A 128 18.29 -3.75 0.60
N ILE A 129 17.25 -2.91 0.64
CA ILE A 129 17.07 -1.80 -0.31
C ILE A 129 18.25 -0.81 -0.20
N VAL A 130 18.62 -0.40 1.01
CA VAL A 130 19.76 0.51 1.23
C VAL A 130 21.07 -0.10 0.75
N ARG A 131 21.36 -1.36 1.10
CA ARG A 131 22.58 -2.06 0.66
C ARG A 131 22.72 -2.15 -0.86
N SER A 132 21.61 -2.30 -1.59
CA SER A 132 21.61 -2.42 -3.04
C SER A 132 21.96 -1.12 -3.79
N GLY A 133 22.02 0.02 -3.09
CA GLY A 133 22.14 1.35 -3.70
C GLY A 133 20.83 1.88 -4.30
N ALA A 134 19.75 1.08 -4.34
CA ALA A 134 18.43 1.52 -4.78
C ALA A 134 17.77 2.52 -3.81
N GLY A 135 18.24 2.59 -2.56
CA GLY A 135 17.75 3.52 -1.54
C GLY A 135 18.13 5.00 -1.77
N ASP A 136 19.01 5.30 -2.73
CA ASP A 136 19.51 6.67 -2.96
C ASP A 136 18.74 7.45 -4.05
N LEU A 137 17.66 6.91 -4.60
CA LEU A 137 16.85 7.55 -5.66
C LEU A 137 15.99 8.75 -5.18
N GLY A 138 16.34 9.41 -4.08
CA GLY A 138 15.56 10.50 -3.50
C GLY A 138 16.32 11.59 -2.74
N ARG A 139 17.64 11.48 -2.58
CA ARG A 139 18.46 12.59 -2.09
C ARG A 139 19.23 13.19 -3.26
N SER A 140 18.57 14.10 -3.97
CA SER A 140 19.29 15.04 -4.84
C SER A 140 20.39 15.72 -4.02
N SER A 141 21.63 15.53 -4.47
CA SER A 141 22.81 16.18 -3.96
C SER A 141 22.98 17.55 -4.61
N ASP A 142 21.97 18.41 -4.48
CA ASP A 142 22.19 19.86 -4.65
C ASP A 142 22.64 20.45 -3.31
N ALA A 143 23.86 20.08 -2.92
CA ALA A 143 24.65 20.86 -1.98
C ALA A 143 25.20 22.09 -2.72
N GLY A 144 24.31 23.03 -3.01
CA GLY A 144 24.69 24.41 -3.30
C GLY A 144 25.40 24.97 -2.07
N SER A 145 26.70 25.23 -2.22
CA SER A 145 27.56 25.86 -1.24
C SER A 145 26.97 27.18 -0.74
N ALA A 146 26.57 27.24 0.53
CA ALA A 146 26.39 28.49 1.25
C ALA A 146 27.14 28.39 2.58
N SER A 147 28.33 28.99 2.63
CA SER A 147 29.06 29.22 3.87
C SER A 147 28.25 30.16 4.77
N GLY A 148 27.86 29.68 5.95
CA GLY A 148 27.27 30.49 7.02
C GLY A 148 27.84 30.06 8.36
N VAL A 149 28.57 30.95 9.02
CA VAL A 149 29.16 30.72 10.35
C VAL A 149 28.06 30.86 11.42
N VAL A 150 27.86 29.80 12.23
CA VAL A 150 26.95 29.81 13.38
C VAL A 150 27.67 30.32 14.64
N ASN A 151 27.07 31.30 15.31
CA ASN A 151 27.46 31.72 16.67
C ASN A 151 26.58 30.99 17.71
N LYS A 152 27.18 30.69 18.88
CA LYS A 152 26.70 29.85 20.00
C LYS A 152 25.40 30.29 20.72
N ARG A 153 24.49 31.08 20.12
CA ARG A 153 23.22 31.48 20.75
C ARG A 153 21.97 31.29 19.87
N GLY A 154 21.99 30.36 18.92
CA GLY A 154 20.82 29.63 18.44
C GLY A 154 19.55 30.44 18.13
N ASN A 155 19.64 31.58 17.44
CA ASN A 155 18.47 32.27 16.94
C ASN A 155 18.62 32.61 15.46
N TRP A 156 17.67 32.14 14.65
CA TRP A 156 17.64 32.28 13.19
C TRP A 156 16.85 33.54 12.83
N ARG A 157 17.45 34.49 12.09
CA ARG A 157 16.72 35.60 11.46
C ARG A 157 16.74 35.41 9.94
N ARG A 158 15.55 35.48 9.34
CA ARG A 158 15.36 35.55 7.89
C ARG A 158 15.79 36.94 7.42
N ASN A 159 16.60 37.02 6.37
CA ASN A 159 16.84 38.27 5.67
C ASN A 159 15.75 38.40 4.60
N ASP A 160 14.91 39.40 4.75
CA ASP A 160 14.06 39.90 3.68
C ASP A 160 14.90 40.89 2.87
N ASN A 161 15.04 40.62 1.57
CA ASN A 161 15.22 41.62 0.51
C ASN A 161 15.12 40.90 -0.86
N ASP A 162 14.08 41.31 -1.60
CA ASP A 162 13.82 41.25 -3.05
C ASP A 162 14.18 39.99 -3.86
#